data_AF-A0A0K2ZVY5-F1
#
_entry.id   AF-A0A0K2ZVY5-F1
#
_cell.length_a   1.000
_cell.length_b   1.000
_cell.length_c   1.000
_cell.angle_alpha   90.00
_cell.angle_beta   90.00
_cell.angle_gamma   90.00
#
_symmetry.space_group_name_H-M   'P 1'
#
loop_
_entity.id
_entity.type
_entity.pdbx_description
1 polymer ?
#
loop_
_entity_poly.entity_id
_entity_poly.type
_entity_poly.pdbx_seq_one_letter_code
_entity_poly.pdbx_strand_id
1 'polypeptide(L)'
;MHSLIPAEAYIDEAWFARERERLMRPLWQFVAPRMLLHKHNAFVRRSVFGMDVVVQNFDGELRAFHNLCLHRQNPLQQQPQGVRPLVCGYHGWR
;
A
#
# COMPACT_ATOMS: atom_id res chain seq x y z
N MET A 1 9.03 -34.13 17.40
CA MET A 1 8.96 -33.51 16.05
C MET A 1 9.71 -32.20 16.14
N HIS A 2 10.91 -32.10 15.56
CA HIS A 2 11.73 -30.87 15.61
C HIS A 2 11.36 -30.02 14.39
N SER A 3 10.92 -28.78 14.63
CA SER A 3 10.66 -27.82 13.54
C SER A 3 11.98 -27.42 12.88
N LEU A 4 11.98 -27.26 11.55
CA LEU A 4 13.11 -26.68 10.81
C LEU A 4 13.23 -25.17 11.01
N ILE A 5 12.17 -24.53 11.52
CA ILE A 5 12.11 -23.10 11.78
C ILE A 5 12.03 -22.89 13.31
N PRO A 6 12.93 -22.08 13.89
CA PRO A 6 12.91 -21.77 15.31
C PRO A 6 11.62 -21.03 15.71
N ALA A 7 11.16 -21.22 16.95
CA ALA A 7 9.92 -20.59 17.42
C ALA A 7 10.02 -19.06 17.42
N GLU A 8 11.23 -18.55 17.66
CA GLU A 8 11.61 -17.15 17.67
C GLU A 8 11.27 -16.44 16.34
N ALA A 9 11.35 -17.15 15.21
CA ALA A 9 10.99 -16.58 13.91
C ALA A 9 9.52 -16.12 13.82
N TYR A 10 8.65 -16.60 14.73
CA TYR A 10 7.24 -16.26 14.77
C TYR A 10 6.88 -15.21 15.84
N ILE A 11 7.76 -14.96 16.82
CA ILE A 11 7.44 -14.14 18.00
C ILE A 11 8.43 -13.00 18.26
N ASP A 12 9.66 -13.08 17.73
CA ASP A 12 10.67 -12.05 17.92
C ASP A 12 10.42 -10.86 16.98
N GLU A 13 10.14 -9.70 17.55
CA GLU A 13 9.95 -8.45 16.81
C GLU A 13 11.18 -8.06 15.99
N ALA A 14 12.39 -8.32 16.49
CA ALA A 14 13.62 -8.03 15.78
C ALA A 14 13.77 -8.93 14.54
N TRP A 15 13.27 -10.16 14.61
CA TRP A 15 13.19 -11.07 13.47
C TRP A 15 12.24 -10.54 12.41
N PHE A 16 11.01 -10.20 12.81
CA PHE A 16 10.02 -9.63 11.90
C PHE A 16 10.50 -8.33 11.24
N ALA A 17 11.20 -7.46 11.99
CA ALA A 17 11.77 -6.24 11.44
C ALA A 17 12.81 -6.52 10.33
N ARG A 18 13.65 -7.55 10.49
CA ARG A 18 14.62 -7.97 9.47
C ARG A 18 13.92 -8.54 8.23
N GLU A 19 12.89 -9.36 8.42
CA GLU A 19 12.08 -9.90 7.31
C GLU A 19 11.38 -8.78 6.54
N ARG A 20 10.79 -7.82 7.26
CA ARG A 20 10.16 -6.66 6.64
C ARG A 20 11.13 -5.88 5.75
N GLU A 21 12.35 -5.67 6.22
CA GLU A 21 13.36 -4.90 5.48
C GLU A 21 13.98 -5.69 4.32
N ARG A 22 14.34 -6.95 4.54
CA ARG A 22 15.16 -7.72 3.59
C ARG A 22 14.35 -8.59 2.63
N LEU A 23 13.14 -8.97 3.02
CA LEU A 23 12.28 -9.85 2.23
C LEU A 23 11.07 -9.08 1.71
N MET A 24 10.30 -8.47 2.60
CA MET A 24 8.99 -7.93 2.22
C MET A 24 9.08 -6.64 1.40
N ARG A 25 9.93 -5.70 1.82
CA ARG A 25 10.14 -4.40 1.15
C ARG A 25 10.68 -4.50 -0.29
N PRO A 26 11.73 -5.29 -0.58
CA PRO A 26 12.29 -5.35 -1.94
C PRO A 26 11.49 -6.23 -2.89
N LEU A 27 10.65 -7.13 -2.38
CA LEU A 27 9.85 -8.03 -3.21
C LEU A 27 8.60 -7.35 -3.77
N TRP A 28 8.21 -7.78 -4.97
CA TRP A 28 6.92 -7.41 -5.57
C TRP A 28 5.76 -7.93 -4.72
N GLN A 29 4.86 -7.02 -4.37
CA GLN A 29 3.69 -7.33 -3.54
C GLN A 29 2.41 -7.26 -4.36
N PHE A 30 1.58 -8.30 -4.21
CA PHE A 30 0.25 -8.30 -4.79
C PHE A 30 -0.67 -7.34 -4.01
N VAL A 31 -1.34 -6.45 -4.73
CA VAL A 31 -2.21 -5.41 -4.13
C VAL A 31 -3.66 -5.49 -4.59
N ALA A 32 -3.91 -5.77 -5.87
CA ALA A 32 -5.24 -5.91 -6.45
C ALA A 32 -5.21 -6.48 -7.88
N PRO A 33 -6.30 -7.13 -8.32
CA PRO A 33 -6.48 -7.44 -9.74
C PRO A 33 -6.81 -6.17 -10.55
N ARG A 34 -6.35 -6.13 -11.81
CA ARG A 34 -6.52 -4.97 -12.72
C ARG A 34 -7.97 -4.55 -12.92
N MET A 35 -8.93 -5.48 -12.83
CA MET A 35 -10.36 -5.18 -12.98
C MET A 35 -10.90 -4.17 -11.96
N LEU A 36 -10.27 -4.01 -10.79
CA LEU A 36 -10.68 -2.98 -9.83
C LEU A 36 -10.25 -1.56 -10.26
N LEU A 37 -9.35 -1.46 -11.25
CA LEU A 37 -8.70 -0.22 -11.70
C LEU A 37 -9.03 0.11 -13.17
N HIS A 38 -10.14 -0.40 -13.70
CA HIS A 38 -10.49 -0.28 -15.13
C HIS A 38 -10.95 1.12 -15.55
N LYS A 39 -11.48 1.94 -14.63
CA LYS A 39 -11.94 3.30 -14.92
C LYS A 39 -10.84 4.32 -14.65
N HIS A 40 -10.81 5.41 -15.40
CA HIS A 40 -10.06 6.60 -15.01
C HIS A 40 -10.45 7.00 -13.57
N ASN A 41 -9.45 7.38 -12.75
CA ASN A 41 -9.61 7.70 -11.34
C ASN A 41 -10.03 6.53 -10.41
N ALA A 42 -10.13 5.30 -10.93
CA ALA A 42 -10.28 4.14 -10.07
C ALA A 42 -9.03 3.94 -9.22
N PHE A 43 -9.22 3.65 -7.94
CA PHE A 43 -8.11 3.42 -7.00
C PHE A 43 -8.40 2.25 -6.05
N VAL A 44 -7.33 1.69 -5.51
CA VAL A 44 -7.32 0.74 -4.39
C VAL A 44 -6.32 1.20 -3.33
N ARG A 45 -6.72 1.16 -2.07
CA ARG A 45 -5.88 1.47 -0.90
C ARG A 45 -5.60 0.19 -0.13
N ARG A 46 -4.35 -0.07 0.24
CA ARG A 46 -3.94 -1.26 1.01
C ARG A 46 -2.87 -0.87 2.03
N SER A 47 -2.93 -1.53 3.19
CA SER A 47 -1.78 -1.57 4.10
C SER A 47 -0.86 -2.71 3.68
N VAL A 48 0.35 -2.38 3.26
CA VAL A 48 1.39 -3.34 2.84
C VAL A 48 2.53 -3.25 3.83
N PHE A 49 2.61 -4.24 4.74
CA PHE A 49 3.61 -4.30 5.82
C PHE A 49 3.73 -3.01 6.65
N GLY A 50 2.59 -2.40 6.98
CA GLY A 50 2.52 -1.16 7.75
C GLY A 50 2.65 0.12 6.92
N MET A 51 2.79 0.02 5.60
CA MET A 51 2.77 1.16 4.68
C MET A 51 1.38 1.31 4.05
N ASP A 52 0.74 2.46 4.25
CA ASP A 52 -0.51 2.78 3.56
C ASP A 52 -0.20 3.19 2.12
N VAL A 53 -0.58 2.34 1.17
CA VAL A 53 -0.30 2.49 -0.26
C VAL A 53 -1.61 2.62 -1.01
N VAL A 54 -1.62 3.49 -2.02
CA VAL A 54 -2.70 3.57 -3.00
C VAL A 54 -2.15 3.29 -4.39
N VAL A 55 -2.90 2.50 -5.16
CA VAL A 55 -2.70 2.34 -6.60
C VAL A 55 -3.87 3.01 -7.30
N GLN A 56 -3.60 3.88 -8.27
CA GLN A 56 -4.62 4.66 -8.95
C GLN A 56 -4.38 4.69 -10.45
N ASN A 57 -5.48 4.72 -11.21
CA ASN A 57 -5.52 4.87 -12.65
C ASN A 57 -5.56 6.37 -13.03
N PHE A 58 -4.55 6.78 -13.81
CA PHE A 58 -4.41 8.08 -14.44
C PHE A 58 -4.60 7.93 -15.95
N ASP A 59 -5.85 7.72 -16.35
CA ASP A 59 -6.24 7.60 -17.75
C ASP A 59 -5.56 6.43 -18.50
N GLY A 60 -5.62 5.26 -17.87
CA GLY A 60 -5.03 4.01 -18.38
C GLY A 60 -3.67 3.69 -17.79
N GLU A 61 -2.93 4.70 -17.32
CA GLU A 61 -1.65 4.52 -16.62
C GLU A 61 -1.88 4.21 -15.13
N LEU A 62 -1.39 3.07 -14.64
CA LEU A 62 -1.48 2.73 -13.22
C LEU A 62 -0.22 3.21 -12.50
N ARG A 63 -0.40 3.96 -11.42
CA ARG A 63 0.70 4.40 -10.54
C ARG A 63 0.40 4.04 -9.09
N ALA A 64 1.45 3.77 -8.33
CA ALA A 64 1.39 3.47 -6.91
C ALA A 64 2.19 4.51 -6.11
N PHE A 65 1.68 4.90 -4.94
CA PHE A 65 2.36 5.84 -4.04
C PHE A 65 1.92 5.58 -2.60
N HIS A 66 2.71 6.10 -1.65
CA HIS A 66 2.25 6.24 -0.27
C HIS A 66 0.99 7.09 -0.27
N ASN A 67 -0.03 6.66 0.46
CA ASN A 67 -1.30 7.37 0.57
C ASN A 67 -1.18 8.58 1.52
N LEU A 68 -0.25 9.49 1.21
CA LEU A 68 0.13 10.63 2.03
C LEU A 68 0.26 11.87 1.16
N CYS A 69 -0.48 12.91 1.50
CA CYS A 69 -0.34 14.23 0.91
C CYS A 69 1.00 14.86 1.35
N LEU A 70 1.85 15.30 0.42
CA LEU A 70 3.14 15.92 0.80
C LEU A 70 2.99 17.29 1.49
N HIS A 71 1.83 17.95 1.45
CA HIS A 71 1.61 19.20 2.19
C HIS A 71 1.62 18.97 3.71
N ARG A 72 0.70 18.13 4.22
CA ARG A 72 0.51 17.88 5.67
C ARG A 72 0.11 16.43 5.97
N GLN A 73 0.55 15.49 5.15
CA GLN A 73 0.43 14.04 5.36
C GLN A 73 -1.00 13.50 5.51
N ASN A 74 -2.01 14.29 5.16
CA ASN A 74 -3.38 13.81 5.12
C ASN A 74 -3.53 12.67 4.09
N PRO A 75 -4.27 11.60 4.39
CA PRO A 75 -4.56 10.54 3.42
C PRO A 75 -5.18 11.09 2.14
N LEU A 76 -4.66 10.66 0.98
CA LEU A 76 -5.17 11.11 -0.32
C LEU A 76 -6.48 10.41 -0.67
N GLN A 77 -6.55 9.10 -0.42
CA GLN A 77 -7.74 8.28 -0.52
C GLN A 77 -8.11 7.71 0.85
N GLN A 78 -9.39 7.81 1.22
CA GLN A 78 -9.85 7.33 2.54
C GLN A 78 -10.46 5.93 2.46
N GLN A 79 -11.20 5.64 1.39
CA GLN A 79 -11.86 4.35 1.23
C GLN A 79 -10.88 3.25 0.79
N PRO A 80 -11.18 1.96 1.03
CA PRO A 80 -10.34 0.85 0.55
C PRO A 80 -10.27 0.76 -0.98
N GLN A 81 -11.28 1.28 -1.67
CA GLN A 81 -11.37 1.36 -3.13
C GLN A 81 -12.42 2.39 -3.53
N GLY A 82 -12.37 2.86 -4.78
CA GLY A 82 -13.37 3.78 -5.31
C GLY A 82 -12.96 4.40 -6.64
N VAL A 83 -13.71 5.41 -7.08
CA VAL A 83 -13.42 6.19 -8.29
C VAL A 83 -13.53 7.66 -7.96
N ARG A 84 -12.39 8.36 -7.84
CA ARG A 84 -12.34 9.81 -7.62
C ARG A 84 -10.95 10.38 -7.96
N PRO A 85 -10.86 11.65 -8.38
CA PRO A 85 -9.57 12.26 -8.68
C PRO A 85 -8.64 12.25 -7.47
N LEU A 86 -7.34 12.21 -7.73
CA LEU A 86 -6.33 12.34 -6.69
C LEU A 86 -6.32 13.79 -6.19
N VAL A 87 -7.06 14.05 -5.11
CA VAL A 87 -7.14 15.37 -4.49
C VAL A 87 -7.15 15.18 -2.99
N CYS A 88 -6.28 15.91 -2.28
CA CYS A 88 -6.22 15.87 -0.83
C CYS A 88 -7.51 16.45 -0.22
N GLY A 89 -8.18 15.67 0.62
CA GLY A 89 -9.41 16.08 1.31
C GLY A 89 -9.24 17.20 2.35
N TYR A 90 -8.00 17.62 2.64
CA TYR A 90 -7.73 18.68 3.61
C TYR A 90 -7.80 20.08 2.97
N HIS A 91 -6.91 20.37 2.00
CA HIS A 91 -6.78 21.69 1.38
C HIS A 91 -7.01 21.68 -0.14
N GLY A 92 -7.50 20.58 -0.70
CA GLY A 92 -7.73 20.47 -2.15
C GLY A 92 -6.47 20.39 -3.00
N TRP A 93 -5.30 20.06 -2.41
CA TRP A 93 -4.05 19.93 -3.15
C TRP A 93 -4.15 18.81 -4.20
N ARG A 94 -3.63 19.06 -5.40
CA ARG A 94 -3.70 18.21 -6.58
C ARG A 94 -2.31 17.81 -7.03
#